data_AF-A0A318NH88-F1
#
_entry.id   AF-A0A318NH88-F1
#
_cell.length_a   1.000
_cell.length_b   1.000
_cell.length_c   1.000
_cell.angle_alpha   90.00
_cell.angle_beta   90.00
_cell.angle_gamma   90.00
#
_symmetry.space_group_name_H-M   'P 1'
#
loop_
_entity.id
_entity.type
_entity.pdbx_description
1 polymer ?
#
loop_
_entity_poly.entity_id
_entity_poly.type
_entity_poly.pdbx_seq_one_letter_code
_entity_poly.pdbx_strand_id
1 'polypeptide(L)'
;MGKQQDVGEPDRHSGSDTTAHRPIGGSADERLTLAQDPTTPQMTLIDLASDPSPVVRKTVAARADAPAQALRPLTRDHDRQVREAVARNPSTSLANLMRLVKDADRWVRWAVAGNPACDESIRRVMSEASDKELRGLLAESRELEPELAAKLTDDVSPEVRERLATHTHDSDVITTLLADRTARVRKGVARNPRTTAEQRSALAADPVVDVRAALVRAVEVDEADLVRLVDDRSVQVRLAMATSEVVPSHIRQMLTRDSDEMVASAARDFRPGSGTSSAVRAPRIAHRPSAAGAGRRDS
;
A
#
# COMPACT_ATOMS: atom_id res chain seq x y z
N MET A 1 -58.59 -67.25 20.33
CA MET A 1 -59.09 -66.54 19.13
C MET A 1 -58.40 -65.19 19.06
N GLY A 2 -57.80 -64.68 17.99
CA GLY A 2 -57.60 -65.19 16.64
C GLY A 2 -56.68 -64.22 15.88
N LYS A 3 -55.77 -64.82 15.09
CA LYS A 3 -55.21 -64.40 13.80
C LYS A 3 -54.34 -63.12 13.71
N GLN A 4 -53.04 -63.38 13.62
CA GLN A 4 -52.09 -62.83 12.64
C GLN A 4 -52.73 -62.23 11.38
N GLN A 5 -52.21 -61.06 10.98
CA GLN A 5 -51.73 -60.86 9.61
C GLN A 5 -50.54 -59.91 9.60
N ASP A 6 -49.47 -60.45 9.02
CA ASP A 6 -48.17 -59.91 8.71
C ASP A 6 -48.21 -59.48 7.23
N VAL A 7 -47.86 -58.23 6.93
CA VAL A 7 -47.44 -57.81 5.59
C VAL A 7 -46.41 -56.69 5.77
N GLY A 8 -45.16 -56.99 5.45
CA GLY A 8 -44.03 -56.11 5.63
C GLY A 8 -43.85 -55.06 4.54
N GLU A 9 -43.10 -54.02 4.89
CA GLU A 9 -42.22 -53.26 4.00
C GLU A 9 -41.14 -52.57 4.84
N PRO A 10 -39.84 -52.68 4.52
CA PRO A 10 -38.78 -52.04 5.28
C PRO A 10 -38.32 -50.76 4.59
N ASP A 11 -38.83 -49.60 5.01
CA ASP A 11 -38.31 -48.33 4.52
C ASP A 11 -37.01 -47.95 5.25
N ARG A 12 -35.90 -48.46 4.72
CA ARG A 12 -34.54 -48.02 5.04
C ARG A 12 -34.28 -46.67 4.39
N HIS A 13 -34.64 -45.58 5.06
CA HIS A 13 -34.07 -44.27 4.76
C HIS A 13 -32.83 -44.03 5.64
N SER A 14 -31.75 -44.73 5.30
CA SER A 14 -30.38 -44.35 5.66
C SER A 14 -29.63 -44.07 4.36
N GLY A 15 -29.87 -42.88 3.82
CA GLY A 15 -29.04 -42.25 2.80
C GLY A 15 -28.40 -41.02 3.43
N SER A 16 -27.25 -41.20 4.07
CA SER A 16 -26.36 -40.08 4.37
C SER A 16 -25.78 -39.60 3.04
N ASP A 17 -26.45 -38.65 2.39
CA ASP A 17 -25.89 -37.88 1.29
C ASP A 17 -24.80 -36.94 1.87
N THR A 18 -23.67 -37.53 2.20
CA THR A 18 -22.40 -36.80 2.14
C THR A 18 -22.17 -36.50 0.67
N THR A 19 -22.60 -35.32 0.23
CA THR A 19 -22.28 -34.75 -1.06
C THR A 19 -20.76 -34.64 -1.18
N ALA A 20 -20.13 -35.69 -1.71
CA ALA A 20 -18.77 -35.64 -2.19
C ALA A 20 -18.73 -34.58 -3.29
N HIS A 21 -18.22 -33.40 -2.94
CA HIS A 21 -18.10 -32.25 -3.80
C HIS A 21 -17.26 -32.63 -5.02
N ARG A 22 -17.91 -32.82 -6.18
CA ARG A 22 -17.22 -33.20 -7.41
C ARG A 22 -16.44 -31.96 -7.88
N PRO A 23 -15.11 -32.02 -8.02
CA PRO A 23 -14.36 -30.91 -8.59
C PRO A 23 -14.85 -30.66 -10.02
N ILE A 24 -14.91 -29.39 -10.42
CA ILE A 24 -15.19 -29.02 -11.81
C ILE A 24 -14.18 -29.78 -12.70
N GLY A 25 -14.68 -30.68 -13.55
CA GLY A 25 -13.84 -31.44 -14.47
C GLY A 25 -13.18 -30.52 -15.50
N GLY A 26 -12.05 -30.95 -16.08
CA GLY A 26 -11.35 -30.21 -17.14
C GLY A 26 -9.86 -29.99 -16.87
N SER A 27 -9.19 -29.34 -17.80
CA SER A 27 -7.80 -28.90 -17.62
C SER A 27 -7.71 -27.69 -16.67
N ALA A 28 -6.52 -27.40 -16.13
CA ALA A 28 -6.32 -26.20 -15.33
C ALA A 28 -6.61 -24.91 -16.14
N ASP A 29 -6.34 -24.93 -17.44
CA ASP A 29 -6.56 -23.80 -18.35
C ASP A 29 -8.05 -23.57 -18.63
N GLU A 30 -8.85 -24.63 -18.75
CA GLU A 30 -10.31 -24.53 -18.87
C GLU A 30 -10.93 -23.92 -17.61
N ARG A 31 -10.51 -24.39 -16.42
CA ARG A 31 -10.97 -23.82 -15.14
C ARG A 31 -10.51 -22.39 -14.94
N LEU A 32 -9.31 -22.04 -15.39
CA LEU A 32 -8.83 -20.67 -15.39
C LEU A 32 -9.68 -19.78 -16.31
N THR A 33 -10.05 -20.27 -17.50
CA THR A 33 -10.93 -19.57 -18.44
C THR A 33 -12.29 -19.32 -17.80
N LEU A 34 -12.87 -20.32 -17.12
CA LEU A 34 -14.12 -20.14 -16.36
C LEU A 34 -13.98 -19.11 -15.24
N ALA A 35 -12.87 -19.11 -14.50
CA ALA A 35 -12.62 -18.12 -13.45
C ALA A 35 -12.51 -16.68 -14.02
N GLN A 36 -12.02 -16.52 -15.25
CA GLN A 36 -11.88 -15.23 -15.92
C GLN A 36 -13.17 -14.73 -16.55
N ASP A 37 -14.09 -15.62 -16.93
CA ASP A 37 -15.33 -15.26 -17.61
C ASP A 37 -16.29 -14.49 -16.68
N PRO A 38 -16.63 -13.23 -16.98
CA PRO A 38 -17.55 -12.42 -16.17
C PRO A 38 -18.96 -13.03 -16.02
N THR A 39 -19.37 -13.90 -16.95
CA THR A 39 -20.70 -14.53 -16.96
C THR A 39 -20.77 -15.81 -16.14
N THR A 40 -19.64 -16.28 -15.61
CA THR A 40 -19.58 -17.50 -14.80
C THR A 40 -20.52 -17.41 -13.58
N PRO A 41 -21.43 -18.39 -13.40
CA PRO A 41 -22.35 -18.40 -12.28
C PRO A 41 -21.65 -18.39 -10.92
N GLN A 42 -22.28 -17.74 -9.93
CA GLN A 42 -21.71 -17.62 -8.58
C GLN A 42 -21.38 -18.99 -7.95
N MET A 43 -22.21 -20.02 -8.18
CA MET A 43 -21.96 -21.36 -7.66
C MET A 43 -20.65 -21.95 -8.21
N THR A 44 -20.42 -21.79 -9.51
CA THR A 44 -19.16 -22.21 -10.14
C THR A 44 -17.96 -21.46 -9.56
N LEU A 45 -18.09 -20.16 -9.25
CA LEU A 45 -17.02 -19.40 -8.59
C LEU A 45 -16.74 -19.90 -7.16
N ILE A 46 -17.78 -20.34 -6.42
CA ILE A 46 -17.62 -20.94 -5.09
C ILE A 46 -16.85 -22.25 -5.20
N ASP A 47 -17.16 -23.08 -6.19
CA ASP A 47 -16.45 -24.33 -6.44
C ASP A 47 -14.98 -24.08 -6.83
N LEU A 48 -14.74 -23.13 -7.75
CA LEU A 48 -13.39 -22.73 -8.19
C LEU A 48 -12.56 -22.08 -7.08
N ALA A 49 -13.18 -21.56 -6.02
CA ALA A 49 -12.45 -21.08 -4.84
C ALA A 49 -11.76 -22.23 -4.06
N SER A 50 -12.13 -23.48 -4.31
CA SER A 50 -11.46 -24.66 -3.75
C SER A 50 -10.55 -25.37 -4.77
N ASP A 51 -10.26 -24.74 -5.91
CA ASP A 51 -9.48 -25.35 -6.98
C ASP A 51 -8.06 -25.73 -6.53
N PRO A 52 -7.49 -26.87 -6.96
CA PRO A 52 -6.10 -27.22 -6.63
C PRO A 52 -5.07 -26.18 -7.09
N SER A 53 -5.34 -25.48 -8.20
CA SER A 53 -4.45 -24.47 -8.75
C SER A 53 -4.57 -23.13 -8.01
N PRO A 54 -3.48 -22.62 -7.42
CA PRO A 54 -3.49 -21.30 -6.78
C PRO A 54 -3.76 -20.17 -7.79
N VAL A 55 -3.44 -20.38 -9.08
CA VAL A 55 -3.72 -19.41 -10.14
C VAL A 55 -5.22 -19.25 -10.35
N VAL A 56 -5.97 -20.35 -10.35
CA VAL A 56 -7.44 -20.33 -10.47
C VAL A 56 -8.06 -19.67 -9.25
N ARG A 57 -7.67 -20.08 -8.03
CA ARG A 57 -8.17 -19.49 -6.78
C ARG A 57 -7.88 -17.99 -6.68
N LYS A 58 -6.67 -17.56 -7.06
CA LYS A 58 -6.29 -16.15 -7.12
C LYS A 58 -7.14 -15.38 -8.13
N THR A 59 -7.43 -16.00 -9.28
CA THR A 59 -8.27 -15.38 -10.31
C THR A 59 -9.68 -15.15 -9.78
N VAL A 60 -10.29 -16.14 -9.11
CA VAL A 60 -11.59 -15.98 -8.42
C VAL A 60 -11.51 -14.86 -7.37
N ALA A 61 -10.49 -14.87 -6.51
CA ALA A 61 -10.29 -13.86 -5.47
C ALA A 61 -10.14 -12.44 -6.02
N ALA A 62 -9.61 -12.26 -7.22
CA ALA A 62 -9.38 -10.95 -7.82
C ALA A 62 -10.63 -10.35 -8.51
N ARG A 63 -11.72 -11.11 -8.63
CA ARG A 63 -12.92 -10.63 -9.31
C ARG A 63 -13.73 -9.67 -8.42
N ALA A 64 -14.09 -8.51 -8.96
CA ALA A 64 -14.91 -7.53 -8.24
C ALA A 64 -16.32 -8.07 -7.89
N ASP A 65 -16.85 -9.01 -8.66
CA ASP A 65 -18.16 -9.66 -8.43
C ASP A 65 -18.06 -10.99 -7.66
N ALA A 66 -16.89 -11.33 -7.11
CA ALA A 66 -16.69 -12.57 -6.37
C ALA A 66 -17.67 -12.66 -5.18
N PRO A 67 -18.46 -13.75 -5.06
CA PRO A 67 -19.39 -13.89 -3.96
C PRO A 67 -18.64 -14.04 -2.64
N ALA A 68 -19.18 -13.48 -1.56
CA ALA A 68 -18.55 -13.52 -0.23
C ALA A 68 -18.28 -14.96 0.25
N GLN A 69 -19.11 -15.93 -0.17
CA GLN A 69 -18.94 -17.36 0.12
C GLN A 69 -17.69 -17.95 -0.54
N ALA A 70 -17.31 -17.48 -1.74
CA ALA A 70 -16.06 -17.86 -2.40
C ALA A 70 -14.85 -17.20 -1.75
N LEU A 71 -14.96 -15.92 -1.35
CA LEU A 71 -13.84 -15.18 -0.76
C LEU A 71 -13.47 -15.70 0.64
N ARG A 72 -14.45 -16.03 1.49
CA ARG A 72 -14.25 -16.42 2.89
C ARG A 72 -13.22 -17.54 3.11
N PRO A 73 -13.25 -18.70 2.43
CA PRO A 73 -12.24 -19.74 2.59
C PRO A 73 -10.85 -19.29 2.11
N LEU A 74 -10.79 -18.55 1.00
CA LEU A 74 -9.54 -18.03 0.40
C LEU A 74 -8.80 -17.07 1.32
N THR A 75 -9.49 -16.48 2.27
CA THR A 75 -8.83 -15.66 3.29
C THR A 75 -7.80 -16.47 4.11
N ARG A 76 -7.95 -17.80 4.24
CA ARG A 76 -7.04 -18.75 4.91
C ARG A 76 -6.17 -19.55 3.93
N ASP A 77 -6.14 -19.15 2.66
CA ASP A 77 -5.40 -19.90 1.64
C ASP A 77 -3.92 -20.08 2.00
N HIS A 78 -3.33 -21.23 1.68
CA HIS A 78 -1.92 -21.47 1.91
C HIS A 78 -1.04 -20.56 1.02
N ASP A 79 -1.52 -20.20 -0.17
CA ASP A 79 -0.84 -19.29 -1.07
C ASP A 79 -1.06 -17.82 -0.66
N ARG A 80 0.05 -17.15 -0.37
CA ARG A 80 0.08 -15.72 0.00
C ARG A 80 -0.58 -14.83 -1.06
N GLN A 81 -0.34 -15.07 -2.35
CA GLN A 81 -0.87 -14.25 -3.43
C GLN A 81 -2.39 -14.35 -3.54
N VAL A 82 -2.96 -15.50 -3.18
CA VAL A 82 -4.42 -15.68 -3.09
C VAL A 82 -4.98 -14.85 -1.94
N ARG A 83 -4.39 -14.93 -0.73
CA ARG A 83 -4.82 -14.11 0.42
C ARG A 83 -4.71 -12.62 0.15
N GLU A 84 -3.64 -12.19 -0.52
CA GLU A 84 -3.44 -10.81 -0.96
C GLU A 84 -4.49 -10.37 -1.99
N ALA A 85 -4.86 -11.25 -2.94
CA ALA A 85 -5.94 -10.95 -3.89
C ALA A 85 -7.27 -10.75 -3.18
N VAL A 86 -7.59 -11.56 -2.17
CA VAL A 86 -8.78 -11.34 -1.33
C VAL A 86 -8.66 -10.02 -0.59
N ALA A 87 -7.50 -9.70 0.01
CA ALA A 87 -7.31 -8.44 0.72
C ALA A 87 -7.47 -7.20 -0.17
N ARG A 88 -7.11 -7.26 -1.46
CA ARG A 88 -7.30 -6.15 -2.41
C ARG A 88 -8.71 -6.05 -2.99
N ASN A 89 -9.51 -7.11 -2.90
CA ASN A 89 -10.82 -7.14 -3.54
C ASN A 89 -11.79 -6.16 -2.85
N PRO A 90 -12.38 -5.19 -3.57
CA PRO A 90 -13.34 -4.24 -3.00
C PRO A 90 -14.59 -4.87 -2.38
N SER A 91 -14.95 -6.09 -2.82
CA SER A 91 -16.10 -6.86 -2.32
C SER A 91 -15.77 -7.72 -1.10
N THR A 92 -14.53 -7.66 -0.60
CA THR A 92 -14.15 -8.37 0.63
C THR A 92 -14.82 -7.74 1.82
N SER A 93 -15.61 -8.55 2.53
CA SER A 93 -16.33 -8.10 3.72
C SER A 93 -15.40 -7.66 4.84
N LEU A 94 -15.91 -6.76 5.70
CA LEU A 94 -15.22 -6.29 6.90
C LEU A 94 -14.71 -7.46 7.77
N ALA A 95 -15.53 -8.49 7.97
CA ALA A 95 -15.16 -9.67 8.75
C ALA A 95 -13.95 -10.43 8.15
N ASN A 96 -13.86 -10.50 6.82
CA ASN A 96 -12.73 -11.12 6.15
C ASN A 96 -11.46 -10.25 6.26
N LEU A 97 -11.59 -8.93 6.10
CA LEU A 97 -10.49 -7.98 6.29
C LEU A 97 -9.97 -7.98 7.74
N MET A 98 -10.85 -8.04 8.73
CA MET A 98 -10.48 -8.15 10.16
C MET A 98 -9.63 -9.39 10.48
N ARG A 99 -9.75 -10.43 9.68
CA ARG A 99 -8.88 -11.60 9.78
C ARG A 99 -7.56 -11.39 9.03
N LEU A 100 -7.61 -10.79 7.84
CA LEU A 100 -6.44 -10.54 7.00
C LEU A 100 -5.53 -9.42 7.55
N VAL A 101 -6.04 -8.49 8.35
CA VAL A 101 -5.22 -7.44 8.98
C VAL A 101 -4.19 -8.04 9.95
N LYS A 102 -4.47 -9.26 10.46
CA LYS A 102 -3.58 -10.05 11.33
C LYS A 102 -2.80 -11.12 10.57
N ASP A 103 -2.79 -11.08 9.24
CA ASP A 103 -2.06 -12.06 8.43
C ASP A 103 -0.57 -12.01 8.73
N ALA A 104 0.11 -13.17 8.67
CA ALA A 104 1.55 -13.24 8.90
C ALA A 104 2.36 -12.48 7.84
N ASP A 105 1.84 -12.39 6.61
CA ASP A 105 2.54 -11.75 5.50
C ASP A 105 2.27 -10.24 5.41
N ARG A 106 3.34 -9.45 5.32
CA ARG A 106 3.26 -7.98 5.27
C ARG A 106 2.54 -7.45 4.03
N TRP A 107 2.60 -8.13 2.88
CA TRP A 107 1.93 -7.68 1.66
C TRP A 107 0.43 -7.87 1.72
N VAL A 108 -0.03 -8.90 2.44
CA VAL A 108 -1.45 -9.09 2.74
C VAL A 108 -1.94 -7.97 3.67
N ARG A 109 -1.20 -7.65 4.74
CA ARG A 109 -1.54 -6.54 5.63
C ARG A 109 -1.57 -5.19 4.91
N TRP A 110 -0.61 -4.94 4.01
CA TRP A 110 -0.58 -3.74 3.16
C TRP A 110 -1.79 -3.67 2.22
N ALA A 111 -2.20 -4.79 1.63
CA ALA A 111 -3.39 -4.86 0.80
C ALA A 111 -4.68 -4.56 1.58
N VAL A 112 -4.77 -4.98 2.85
CA VAL A 112 -5.91 -4.62 3.72
C VAL A 112 -5.96 -3.11 3.97
N ALA A 113 -4.83 -2.49 4.31
CA ALA A 113 -4.76 -1.05 4.58
C ALA A 113 -5.22 -0.20 3.39
N GLY A 114 -4.92 -0.65 2.16
CA GLY A 114 -5.33 0.03 0.93
C GLY A 114 -6.71 -0.39 0.39
N ASN A 115 -7.47 -1.25 1.07
CA ASN A 115 -8.78 -1.69 0.61
C ASN A 115 -9.83 -0.58 0.85
N PRO A 116 -10.74 -0.29 -0.11
CA PRO A 116 -11.81 0.69 0.08
C PRO A 116 -12.77 0.40 1.27
N ALA A 117 -12.92 -0.86 1.65
CA ALA A 117 -13.69 -1.30 2.81
C ALA A 117 -12.86 -1.32 4.11
N CYS A 118 -11.62 -0.84 4.09
CA CYS A 118 -10.84 -0.60 5.30
C CYS A 118 -11.47 0.57 6.07
N ASP A 119 -12.22 0.26 7.10
CA ASP A 119 -12.92 1.23 7.92
C ASP A 119 -12.15 1.59 9.19
N GLU A 120 -12.76 2.45 10.00
CA GLU A 120 -12.21 2.89 11.27
C GLU A 120 -11.98 1.72 12.24
N SER A 121 -12.81 0.67 12.20
CA SER A 121 -12.64 -0.50 13.08
C SER A 121 -11.36 -1.27 12.77
N ILE A 122 -11.02 -1.43 11.48
CA ILE A 122 -9.76 -2.03 11.06
C ILE A 122 -8.59 -1.12 11.45
N ARG A 123 -8.68 0.19 11.17
CA ARG A 123 -7.63 1.14 11.51
C ARG A 123 -7.34 1.19 13.00
N ARG A 124 -8.35 1.10 13.87
CA ARG A 124 -8.18 0.94 15.32
C ARG A 124 -7.41 -0.34 15.67
N VAL A 125 -7.75 -1.48 15.06
CA VAL A 125 -6.97 -2.72 15.28
C VAL A 125 -5.52 -2.56 14.85
N MET A 126 -5.27 -1.85 13.74
CA MET A 126 -3.92 -1.58 13.27
C MET A 126 -3.14 -0.72 14.27
N SER A 127 -3.77 0.31 14.85
CA SER A 127 -3.13 1.25 15.79
C SER A 127 -2.84 0.63 17.15
N GLU A 128 -3.59 -0.38 17.57
CA GLU A 128 -3.38 -1.12 18.84
C GLU A 128 -2.44 -2.31 18.69
N ALA A 129 -2.03 -2.66 17.48
CA ALA A 129 -1.19 -3.83 17.27
C ALA A 129 0.20 -3.64 17.90
N SER A 130 0.73 -4.69 18.53
CA SER A 130 2.12 -4.69 19.02
C SER A 130 3.13 -4.66 17.86
N ASP A 131 2.75 -5.18 16.70
CA ASP A 131 3.54 -5.15 15.46
C ASP A 131 3.68 -3.70 14.94
N LYS A 132 4.90 -3.17 15.00
CA LYS A 132 5.23 -1.85 14.46
C LYS A 132 5.00 -1.75 12.95
N GLU A 133 5.08 -2.85 12.21
CA GLU A 133 4.81 -2.82 10.76
C GLU A 133 3.35 -2.49 10.50
N LEU A 134 2.41 -3.06 11.28
CA LEU A 134 1.00 -2.79 11.08
C LEU A 134 0.63 -1.35 11.47
N ARG A 135 1.21 -0.82 12.56
CA ARG A 135 1.09 0.61 12.89
C ARG A 135 1.74 1.52 11.83
N GLY A 136 2.87 1.10 11.28
CA GLY A 136 3.55 1.81 10.18
C GLY A 136 2.75 1.82 8.87
N LEU A 137 2.02 0.74 8.56
CA LEU A 137 1.08 0.70 7.45
C LEU A 137 -0.07 1.69 7.64
N LEU A 138 -0.62 1.78 8.86
CA LEU A 138 -1.63 2.78 9.19
C LEU A 138 -1.09 4.20 8.97
N ALA A 139 0.16 4.47 9.39
CA ALA A 139 0.83 5.76 9.24
C ALA A 139 1.05 6.20 7.78
N GLU A 140 0.99 5.29 6.81
CA GLU A 140 1.07 5.62 5.37
C GLU A 140 -0.29 6.01 4.78
N SER A 141 -1.37 5.94 5.57
CA SER A 141 -2.71 6.30 5.13
C SER A 141 -2.83 7.82 4.98
N ARG A 142 -3.40 8.27 3.86
CA ARG A 142 -3.53 9.72 3.55
C ARG A 142 -4.51 10.44 4.46
N GLU A 143 -5.55 9.73 4.87
CA GLU A 143 -6.62 10.23 5.72
C GLU A 143 -6.64 9.36 6.97
N LEU A 144 -6.30 9.98 8.10
CA LEU A 144 -6.34 9.36 9.42
C LEU A 144 -7.27 10.19 10.29
N GLU A 145 -8.05 9.50 11.11
CA GLU A 145 -8.84 10.14 12.14
C GLU A 145 -7.90 10.87 13.13
N PRO A 146 -8.26 12.09 13.60
CA PRO A 146 -7.38 12.89 14.46
C PRO A 146 -6.86 12.15 15.70
N GLU A 147 -7.69 11.32 16.31
CA GLU A 147 -7.32 10.50 17.48
C GLU A 147 -6.22 9.47 17.13
N LEU A 148 -6.31 8.84 15.95
CA LEU A 148 -5.30 7.89 15.49
C LEU A 148 -4.01 8.61 15.08
N ALA A 149 -4.13 9.78 14.43
CA ALA A 149 -2.98 10.60 14.08
C ALA A 149 -2.22 11.07 15.32
N ALA A 150 -2.93 11.56 16.35
CA ALA A 150 -2.34 11.94 17.64
C ALA A 150 -1.62 10.74 18.28
N LYS A 151 -2.27 9.56 18.32
CA LYS A 151 -1.66 8.35 18.86
C LYS A 151 -0.38 7.95 18.10
N LEU A 152 -0.39 8.00 16.78
CA LEU A 152 0.78 7.65 15.96
C LEU A 152 1.89 8.70 16.04
N THR A 153 1.55 9.96 16.31
CA THR A 153 2.53 11.03 16.57
C THR A 153 3.32 10.76 17.84
N ASP A 154 2.72 10.07 18.83
CA ASP A 154 3.38 9.63 20.06
C ASP A 154 3.85 8.17 20.02
N ASP A 155 3.86 7.52 18.85
CA ASP A 155 4.23 6.09 18.76
C ASP A 155 5.64 5.86 19.29
N VAL A 156 5.82 4.79 20.05
CA VAL A 156 7.12 4.40 20.63
C VAL A 156 8.18 4.18 19.56
N SER A 157 7.79 3.73 18.36
CA SER A 157 8.69 3.44 17.25
C SER A 157 8.95 4.68 16.40
N PRO A 158 10.19 5.18 16.31
CA PRO A 158 10.51 6.31 15.44
C PRO A 158 10.28 6.00 13.95
N GLU A 159 10.29 4.72 13.56
CA GLU A 159 9.97 4.30 12.20
C GLU A 159 8.50 4.52 11.85
N VAL A 160 7.58 4.31 12.81
CA VAL A 160 6.15 4.59 12.60
C VAL A 160 5.95 6.10 12.47
N ARG A 161 6.57 6.88 13.35
CA ARG A 161 6.50 8.35 13.30
C ARG A 161 7.12 8.94 12.04
N GLU A 162 8.23 8.38 11.54
CA GLU A 162 8.82 8.77 10.25
C GLU A 162 7.87 8.48 9.08
N ARG A 163 7.23 7.29 9.07
CA ARG A 163 6.26 6.94 8.03
C ARG A 163 5.07 7.90 8.04
N LEU A 164 4.56 8.25 9.22
CA LEU A 164 3.53 9.28 9.39
C LEU A 164 4.00 10.64 8.85
N ALA A 165 5.18 11.09 9.28
CA ALA A 165 5.78 12.35 8.86
C ALA A 165 5.92 12.47 7.33
N THR A 166 6.23 11.36 6.66
CA THR A 166 6.47 11.33 5.20
C THR A 166 5.17 11.39 4.40
N HIS A 167 4.05 10.88 4.93
CA HIS A 167 2.82 10.66 4.15
C HIS A 167 1.61 11.49 4.60
N THR A 168 1.62 12.01 5.83
CA THR A 168 0.49 12.78 6.35
C THR A 168 0.21 14.02 5.49
N HIS A 169 -1.08 14.34 5.35
CA HIS A 169 -1.55 15.58 4.74
C HIS A 169 -1.92 16.65 5.78
N ASP A 170 -1.93 16.29 7.05
CA ASP A 170 -2.30 17.19 8.15
C ASP A 170 -1.10 18.06 8.55
N SER A 171 -1.25 19.38 8.38
CA SER A 171 -0.22 20.36 8.67
C SER A 171 0.12 20.47 10.17
N ASP A 172 -0.83 20.20 11.06
CA ASP A 172 -0.61 20.28 12.52
C ASP A 172 0.19 19.06 12.98
N VAL A 173 -0.07 17.90 12.39
CA VAL A 173 0.74 16.68 12.58
C VAL A 173 2.16 16.90 12.05
N ILE A 174 2.31 17.49 10.86
CA ILE A 174 3.62 17.86 10.30
C ILE A 174 4.38 18.79 11.26
N THR A 175 3.71 19.83 11.76
CA THR A 175 4.30 20.82 12.68
C THR A 175 4.75 20.16 13.99
N THR A 176 3.98 19.19 14.49
CA THR A 176 4.35 18.44 15.69
C THR A 176 5.58 17.54 15.45
N LEU A 177 5.60 16.81 14.33
CA LEU A 177 6.70 15.91 13.96
C LEU A 177 7.98 16.66 13.54
N LEU A 178 7.86 17.93 13.14
CA LEU A 178 8.99 18.82 12.91
C LEU A 178 9.82 19.05 14.19
N ALA A 179 9.17 19.01 15.36
CA ALA A 179 9.82 19.11 16.66
C ALA A 179 10.26 17.75 17.23
N ASP A 180 10.12 16.64 16.49
CA ASP A 180 10.45 15.31 16.99
C ASP A 180 11.93 15.24 17.38
N ARG A 181 12.19 14.70 18.57
CA ARG A 181 13.55 14.47 19.10
C ARG A 181 14.44 13.63 18.18
N THR A 182 13.84 12.78 17.36
CA THR A 182 14.53 11.84 16.48
C THR A 182 14.73 12.47 15.10
N ALA A 183 15.98 12.70 14.72
CA ALA A 183 16.32 13.27 13.42
C ALA A 183 15.77 12.46 12.24
N ARG A 184 15.62 11.13 12.39
CA ARG A 184 15.00 10.27 11.38
C ARG A 184 13.55 10.66 11.08
N VAL A 185 12.79 11.08 12.08
CA VAL A 185 11.40 11.53 11.92
C VAL A 185 11.36 12.88 11.21
N ARG A 186 12.19 13.84 11.64
CA ARG A 186 12.33 15.13 10.97
C ARG A 186 12.81 15.02 9.52
N LYS A 187 13.66 14.03 9.23
CA LYS A 187 14.05 13.66 7.85
C LYS A 187 12.86 13.13 7.04
N GLY A 188 11.92 12.42 7.67
CA GLY A 188 10.62 12.08 7.08
C GLY A 188 9.81 13.31 6.71
N VAL A 189 9.74 14.30 7.62
CA VAL A 189 9.07 15.59 7.35
C VAL A 189 9.73 16.32 6.17
N ALA A 190 11.06 16.35 6.11
CA ALA A 190 11.81 16.95 4.99
C ALA A 190 11.53 16.32 3.62
N ARG A 191 11.01 15.09 3.58
CA ARG A 191 10.61 14.40 2.36
C ARG A 191 9.14 14.61 2.01
N ASN A 192 8.36 15.21 2.88
CA ASN A 192 6.92 15.38 2.68
C ASN A 192 6.64 16.59 1.77
N PRO A 193 6.03 16.38 0.57
CA PRO A 193 5.73 17.45 -0.37
C PRO A 193 4.64 18.41 0.12
N ARG A 194 3.95 18.09 1.21
CA ARG A 194 2.89 18.92 1.81
C ARG A 194 3.41 19.92 2.84
N THR A 195 4.71 19.95 3.10
CA THR A 195 5.33 20.96 3.99
C THR A 195 5.08 22.37 3.47
N THR A 196 4.81 23.33 4.36
CA THR A 196 4.70 24.75 4.04
C THR A 196 6.08 25.41 3.90
N ALA A 197 6.14 26.62 3.36
CA ALA A 197 7.37 27.41 3.26
C ALA A 197 8.05 27.59 4.63
N GLU A 198 7.27 27.92 5.66
CA GLU A 198 7.78 28.11 7.03
C GLU A 198 8.35 26.82 7.61
N GLN A 199 7.67 25.69 7.39
CA GLN A 199 8.16 24.37 7.83
C GLN A 199 9.45 23.98 7.09
N ARG A 200 9.55 24.27 5.79
CA ARG A 200 10.77 24.03 5.00
C ARG A 200 11.92 24.92 5.47
N SER A 201 11.66 26.18 5.82
CA SER A 201 12.68 27.08 6.36
C SER A 201 13.23 26.57 7.70
N ALA A 202 12.36 26.07 8.58
CA ALA A 202 12.79 25.43 9.83
C ALA A 202 13.64 24.18 9.59
N LEU A 203 13.29 23.35 8.60
CA LEU A 203 14.07 22.16 8.21
C LEU A 203 15.41 22.53 7.57
N ALA A 204 15.48 23.64 6.83
CA ALA A 204 16.73 24.15 6.27
C ALA A 204 17.69 24.64 7.36
N ALA A 205 17.17 24.99 8.55
CA ALA A 205 17.95 25.32 9.74
C ALA A 205 18.16 24.13 10.70
N ASP A 206 17.70 22.92 10.37
CA ASP A 206 17.81 21.76 11.26
C ASP A 206 19.28 21.48 11.63
N PRO A 207 19.62 21.20 12.89
CA PRO A 207 21.00 20.92 13.29
C PRO A 207 21.59 19.69 12.58
N VAL A 208 20.75 18.76 12.13
CA VAL A 208 21.18 17.49 11.52
C VAL A 208 21.32 17.63 10.01
N VAL A 209 22.55 17.39 9.54
CA VAL A 209 22.96 17.39 8.12
C VAL A 209 22.01 16.58 7.24
N ASP A 210 21.65 15.39 7.71
CA ASP A 210 20.82 14.43 6.99
C ASP A 210 19.39 14.92 6.74
N VAL A 211 18.86 15.79 7.61
CA VAL A 211 17.55 16.41 7.46
C VAL A 211 17.62 17.51 6.39
N ARG A 212 18.60 18.42 6.51
CA ARG A 212 18.83 19.49 5.53
C ARG A 212 19.09 18.94 4.12
N ALA A 213 19.93 17.91 4.01
CA ALA A 213 20.20 17.26 2.73
C ALA A 213 18.99 16.52 2.15
N ALA A 214 18.11 15.97 3.00
CA ALA A 214 16.88 15.34 2.52
C ALA A 214 15.89 16.36 1.98
N LEU A 215 15.75 17.52 2.65
CA LEU A 215 14.87 18.61 2.23
C LEU A 215 15.18 19.05 0.79
N VAL A 216 16.45 19.41 0.55
CA VAL A 216 16.95 19.90 -0.75
C VAL A 216 16.74 18.90 -1.89
N ARG A 217 16.74 17.59 -1.60
CA ARG A 217 16.54 16.54 -2.60
C ARG A 217 15.07 16.27 -2.92
N ALA A 218 14.16 16.59 -2.01
CA ALA A 218 12.79 16.09 -2.06
C ALA A 218 11.76 17.17 -2.42
N VAL A 219 11.94 18.40 -1.96
CA VAL A 219 10.94 19.47 -2.08
C VAL A 219 11.58 20.78 -2.54
N GLU A 220 10.77 21.62 -3.19
CA GLU A 220 11.18 22.98 -3.54
C GLU A 220 11.38 23.80 -2.27
N VAL A 221 12.53 24.46 -2.17
CA VAL A 221 12.90 25.28 -1.01
C VAL A 221 13.00 26.73 -1.48
N ASP A 222 12.56 27.66 -0.62
CA ASP A 222 12.61 29.08 -0.93
C ASP A 222 14.04 29.55 -1.20
N GLU A 223 14.17 30.50 -2.12
CA GLU A 223 15.46 30.98 -2.59
C GLU A 223 16.34 31.53 -1.45
N ALA A 224 15.73 32.21 -0.47
CA ALA A 224 16.43 32.74 0.69
C ALA A 224 17.05 31.64 1.57
N ASP A 225 16.38 30.49 1.70
CA ASP A 225 16.91 29.32 2.41
C ASP A 225 18.00 28.63 1.58
N LEU A 226 17.79 28.49 0.28
CA LEU A 226 18.77 27.90 -0.64
C LEU A 226 20.09 28.68 -0.65
N VAL A 227 20.04 30.01 -0.69
CA VAL A 227 21.23 30.87 -0.61
C VAL A 227 22.01 30.62 0.69
N ARG A 228 21.31 30.43 1.82
CA ARG A 228 21.97 30.07 3.09
C ARG A 228 22.58 28.67 3.05
N LEU A 229 21.96 27.72 2.37
CA LEU A 229 22.44 26.34 2.23
C LEU A 229 23.63 26.20 1.25
N VAL A 230 23.86 27.17 0.36
CA VAL A 230 25.08 27.23 -0.45
C VAL A 230 26.33 27.32 0.44
N ASP A 231 26.25 28.06 1.55
CA ASP A 231 27.33 28.19 2.53
C ASP A 231 27.19 27.20 3.70
N ASP A 232 26.41 26.13 3.54
CA ASP A 232 26.23 25.13 4.60
C ASP A 232 27.58 24.53 4.99
N ARG A 233 27.83 24.41 6.31
CA ARG A 233 29.09 23.87 6.83
C ARG A 233 29.35 22.43 6.38
N SER A 234 28.31 21.68 6.04
CA SER A 234 28.40 20.30 5.60
C SER A 234 28.54 20.19 4.08
N VAL A 235 29.65 19.58 3.65
CA VAL A 235 29.87 19.17 2.26
C VAL A 235 28.70 18.32 1.73
N GLN A 236 28.08 17.48 2.57
CA GLN A 236 26.96 16.63 2.16
C GLN A 236 25.72 17.43 1.75
N VAL A 237 25.45 18.54 2.42
CA VAL A 237 24.32 19.43 2.07
C VAL A 237 24.63 20.17 0.78
N ARG A 238 25.84 20.74 0.65
CA ARG A 238 26.27 21.44 -0.56
C ARG A 238 26.32 20.51 -1.78
N LEU A 239 26.75 19.26 -1.59
CA LEU A 239 26.69 18.22 -2.63
C LEU A 239 25.24 17.84 -2.99
N ALA A 240 24.33 17.80 -2.01
CA ALA A 240 22.91 17.60 -2.27
C ALA A 240 22.33 18.75 -3.10
N MET A 241 22.71 20.00 -2.81
CA MET A 241 22.34 21.18 -3.59
C MET A 241 22.87 21.10 -5.03
N ALA A 242 24.14 20.70 -5.19
CA ALA A 242 24.77 20.53 -6.49
C ALA A 242 24.10 19.45 -7.36
N THR A 243 23.58 18.39 -6.73
CA THR A 243 23.04 17.21 -7.43
C THR A 243 21.51 17.16 -7.52
N SER A 244 20.79 18.00 -6.77
CA SER A 244 19.32 18.00 -6.76
C SER A 244 18.76 18.68 -8.00
N GLU A 245 17.83 18.02 -8.69
CA GLU A 245 17.12 18.58 -9.86
C GLU A 245 16.16 19.71 -9.47
N VAL A 246 15.72 19.72 -8.21
CA VAL A 246 14.76 20.70 -7.68
C VAL A 246 15.43 22.06 -7.43
N VAL A 247 16.76 22.07 -7.25
CA VAL A 247 17.50 23.32 -7.02
C VAL A 247 17.62 24.13 -8.32
N PRO A 248 17.24 25.43 -8.32
CA PRO A 248 17.38 26.30 -9.47
C PRO A 248 18.82 26.38 -10.01
N SER A 249 18.96 26.54 -11.32
CA SER A 249 20.26 26.52 -11.98
C SER A 249 21.20 27.63 -11.53
N HIS A 250 20.70 28.84 -11.25
CA HIS A 250 21.51 29.96 -10.79
C HIS A 250 22.07 29.73 -9.38
N ILE A 251 21.28 29.14 -8.47
CA ILE A 251 21.76 28.70 -7.16
C ILE A 251 22.83 27.61 -7.31
N ARG A 252 22.59 26.62 -8.18
CA ARG A 252 23.58 25.56 -8.44
C ARG A 252 24.89 26.12 -9.00
N GLN A 253 24.83 27.15 -9.83
CA GLN A 253 26.02 27.80 -10.39
C GLN A 253 26.92 28.43 -9.32
N MET A 254 26.36 28.90 -8.20
CA MET A 254 27.14 29.42 -7.08
C MET A 254 28.10 28.38 -6.49
N LEU A 255 27.72 27.10 -6.54
CA LEU A 255 28.53 25.97 -6.04
C LEU A 255 29.66 25.54 -6.98
N THR A 256 29.77 26.09 -8.19
CA THR A 256 30.84 25.72 -9.15
C THR A 256 32.25 26.10 -8.69
N ARG A 257 32.33 26.97 -7.69
CA ARG A 257 33.58 27.40 -7.03
C ARG A 257 33.63 27.00 -5.56
N ASP A 258 32.86 25.96 -5.17
CA ASP A 258 32.92 25.43 -3.82
C ASP A 258 34.36 25.04 -3.46
N SER A 259 34.73 25.25 -2.19
CA SER A 259 36.01 24.83 -1.64
C SER A 259 36.24 23.31 -1.74
N ASP A 260 35.17 22.53 -1.77
CA ASP A 260 35.21 21.09 -1.95
C ASP A 260 35.05 20.74 -3.43
N GLU A 261 36.09 20.12 -4.01
CA GLU A 261 36.12 19.82 -5.43
C GLU A 261 35.01 18.85 -5.87
N MET A 262 34.54 17.95 -4.99
CA MET A 262 33.44 17.04 -5.35
C MET A 262 32.13 17.82 -5.53
N VAL A 263 31.91 18.85 -4.71
CA VAL A 263 30.75 19.73 -4.84
C VAL A 263 30.87 20.59 -6.09
N ALA A 264 32.05 21.19 -6.31
CA ALA A 264 32.32 22.04 -7.46
C ALA A 264 32.17 21.28 -8.78
N SER A 265 32.73 20.08 -8.88
CA SER A 265 32.61 19.23 -10.07
C SER A 265 31.17 18.79 -10.29
N ALA A 266 30.46 18.36 -9.25
CA ALA A 266 29.05 17.97 -9.36
C ALA A 266 28.16 19.12 -9.87
N ALA A 267 28.41 20.34 -9.43
CA ALA A 267 27.69 21.52 -9.91
C ALA A 267 28.01 21.85 -11.37
N ARG A 268 29.28 21.75 -11.79
CA ARG A 268 29.72 21.99 -13.18
C ARG A 268 29.19 20.95 -14.16
N ASP A 269 29.18 19.69 -13.73
CA ASP A 269 28.85 18.54 -14.58
C ASP A 269 27.37 18.17 -14.55
N PHE A 270 26.55 18.90 -13.77
CA PHE A 270 25.13 18.61 -13.63
C PHE A 270 24.41 18.62 -14.99
N ARG A 271 23.69 17.54 -15.28
CA ARG A 271 22.80 17.39 -16.43
C ARG A 271 21.38 17.04 -15.95
N PRO A 272 20.34 17.82 -16.28
CA PRO A 272 18.96 17.48 -15.94
C PRO A 272 18.58 16.11 -16.52
N GLY A 273 17.91 15.26 -15.74
CA GLY A 273 17.41 13.96 -16.20
C GLY A 273 18.45 12.83 -16.26
N SER A 274 19.69 13.07 -15.81
CA SER A 274 20.73 12.03 -15.69
C SER A 274 20.74 11.31 -14.33
N GLY A 275 19.98 11.82 -13.36
CA GLY A 275 19.83 11.23 -12.03
C GLY A 275 18.77 10.14 -11.98
N THR A 276 19.12 9.00 -11.39
CA THR A 276 18.21 7.93 -10.99
C THR A 276 17.20 8.43 -9.95
N SER A 277 16.22 9.23 -10.35
CA SER A 277 15.08 9.54 -9.50
C SER A 277 14.12 8.37 -9.57
N SER A 278 14.38 7.37 -8.73
CA SER A 278 13.32 6.55 -8.16
C SER A 278 12.51 7.45 -7.23
N ALA A 279 11.76 8.40 -7.81
CA ALA A 279 10.52 8.80 -7.20
C ALA A 279 9.78 7.49 -6.95
N VAL A 280 9.50 7.19 -5.67
CA VAL A 280 8.65 6.07 -5.29
C VAL A 280 7.32 6.33 -5.98
N ARG A 281 7.17 5.80 -7.20
CA ARG A 281 5.88 5.65 -7.83
C ARG A 281 5.18 4.66 -6.93
N ALA A 282 4.22 5.16 -6.16
CA ALA A 282 3.12 4.32 -5.73
C ALA A 282 2.72 3.46 -6.95
N PRO A 283 2.54 2.14 -6.77
CA PRO A 283 2.20 1.26 -7.88
C PRO A 283 1.02 1.89 -8.60
N ARG A 284 1.24 2.23 -9.88
CA ARG A 284 0.17 2.77 -10.71
C ARG A 284 -0.94 1.73 -10.67
N ILE A 285 -2.08 2.11 -10.08
CA ILE A 285 -3.34 1.42 -10.29
C ILE A 285 -3.62 1.59 -11.78
N ALA A 286 -3.17 0.62 -12.57
CA ALA A 286 -3.45 0.58 -13.98
C ALA A 286 -4.95 0.24 -14.12
N HIS A 287 -5.79 1.27 -14.17
CA HIS A 287 -7.08 1.15 -14.81
C HIS A 287 -6.81 0.86 -16.29
N ARG A 288 -6.86 -0.41 -16.65
CA ARG A 288 -6.89 -0.85 -18.04
C ARG A 288 -8.27 -0.45 -18.58
N PRO A 289 -8.37 0.43 -19.59
CA PRO A 289 -9.66 0.69 -20.21
C PRO A 289 -10.10 -0.59 -20.91
N SER A 290 -11.34 -0.99 -20.66
CA SER A 290 -12.00 -2.11 -21.34
C SER A 290 -12.00 -1.84 -22.84
N ALA A 291 -11.35 -2.71 -23.60
CA ALA A 291 -11.44 -2.73 -25.05
C ALA A 291 -12.83 -3.25 -25.44
N ALA A 292 -13.79 -2.33 -25.58
CA ALA A 292 -15.06 -2.64 -26.25
C ALA A 292 -14.84 -2.54 -27.77
N GLY A 293 -15.08 -3.66 -28.43
CA GLY A 293 -14.83 -3.94 -29.83
C GLY A 293 -15.45 -2.97 -30.83
N ALA A 294 -14.75 -2.86 -31.95
CA ALA A 294 -15.21 -2.33 -33.22
C ALA A 294 -16.32 -3.20 -33.84
N GLY A 295 -17.24 -2.54 -34.57
CA GLY A 295 -18.23 -3.14 -35.46
C GLY A 295 -19.62 -2.58 -35.16
N ARG A 296 -20.38 -1.95 -36.07
CA ARG A 296 -20.41 -2.07 -37.53
C ARG A 296 -20.94 -0.77 -38.16
N ARG A 297 -20.49 -0.53 -39.39
CA ARG A 297 -21.18 0.28 -40.39
C ARG A 297 -22.49 -0.42 -40.75
N ASP A 298 -23.55 0.32 -41.02
CA ASP A 298 -24.18 0.39 -42.35
C ASP A 298 -25.34 1.40 -42.32
N SER A 299 -25.36 2.20 -43.39
CA SER A 299 -26.49 2.85 -44.09
C SER A 299 -27.62 3.49 -43.29
#